data_AF-A0A955V8I8-F1
#
_entry.id   AF-A0A955V8I8-F1
#
_cell.length_a   1.000
_cell.length_b   1.000
_cell.length_c   1.000
_cell.angle_alpha   90.00
_cell.angle_beta   90.00
_cell.angle_gamma   90.00
#
_symmetry.space_group_name_H-M   'P 1'
#
loop_
_entity.id
_entity.type
_entity.pdbx_description
1 polymer ?
#
loop_
_entity_poly.entity_id
_entity_poly.type
_entity_poly.pdbx_seq_one_letter_code
_entity_poly.pdbx_strand_id
1 'polypeptide(L)'
;MTKLPALALLGAASLIATACDSNEAATTSGFDDAQVVADFADHVIIPTYAALAERATTLRVAVDALAADPTEARLGAAQDAWVAARMPWEQSEAFLFGPVDAEGFDPALDTWPLNKTDLDAVLASSDTIDSAYVKNLPPTQKGFHTLEYLLFGTGGGRVVADLDARSLAYLGAVAGEFEDITARLHDAWTDGIGGAGPYRDVFVTAGAGSAAYPSLAAAAQEIVAGMSGICDEVANGKIADPYDGQDAQLEESRFSNNSLADFQDNIRSVKNAYLGTTPFSAGTGASLSGWVQGEDAALDTQIRAQIDASIA
;
A
#
# COMPACT_ATOMS: atom_id res chain seq x y z
N MET A 1 -20.84 11.26 28.08
CA MET A 1 -19.84 12.00 28.89
C MET A 1 -18.85 10.99 29.44
N THR A 2 -17.88 10.65 28.60
CA THR A 2 -16.88 9.62 28.86
C THR A 2 -15.57 10.18 28.31
N LYS A 3 -14.55 10.13 29.16
CA LYS A 3 -13.35 10.97 29.13
C LYS A 3 -12.39 10.50 28.03
N LEU A 4 -11.92 11.42 27.19
CA LEU A 4 -10.76 11.23 26.32
C LEU A 4 -9.49 11.09 27.19
N PRO A 5 -8.56 10.17 26.88
CA PRO A 5 -7.21 10.25 27.40
C PRO A 5 -6.41 11.29 26.60
N ALA A 6 -5.70 12.15 27.32
CA ALA A 6 -4.89 13.23 26.79
C ALA A 6 -3.59 12.68 26.17
N LEU A 7 -3.30 13.13 24.94
CA LEU A 7 -2.05 12.93 24.25
C LEU A 7 -0.97 13.83 24.92
N ALA A 8 0.05 13.20 25.51
CA ALA A 8 1.13 13.92 26.17
C ALA A 8 2.18 14.36 25.13
N LEU A 9 2.29 15.67 24.90
CA LEU A 9 3.44 16.29 24.25
C LEU A 9 4.67 16.15 25.16
N LEU A 10 5.67 15.37 24.76
CA LEU A 10 7.02 15.46 25.32
C LEU A 10 7.88 16.38 24.43
N GLY A 11 8.09 17.60 24.91
CA GLY A 11 9.17 18.45 24.42
C GLY A 11 10.49 17.99 25.04
N ALA A 12 11.47 17.64 24.20
CA ALA A 12 12.83 17.38 24.62
C ALA A 12 13.71 18.61 24.34
N ALA A 13 14.34 19.10 25.39
CA ALA A 13 15.16 20.30 25.44
C ALA A 13 16.53 20.10 24.77
N SER A 14 17.01 21.16 24.11
CA SER A 14 18.35 21.30 23.53
C SER A 14 19.47 21.09 24.55
N LEU A 15 20.47 20.29 24.19
CA LEU A 15 21.77 20.23 24.84
C LEU A 15 22.86 20.56 23.81
N ILE A 16 23.50 21.70 24.02
CA ILE A 16 24.68 22.17 23.29
C ILE A 16 25.90 21.48 23.89
N ALA A 17 26.66 20.72 23.09
CA ALA A 17 28.00 20.29 23.42
C ALA A 17 28.92 20.54 22.23
N THR A 18 29.77 21.56 22.36
CA THR A 18 30.88 21.86 21.43
C THR A 18 32.13 21.08 21.83
N ALA A 19 32.62 20.23 20.94
CA ALA A 19 33.99 19.70 20.98
C ALA A 19 34.59 19.78 19.57
N CYS A 20 35.69 20.52 19.44
CA CYS A 20 36.41 20.73 18.19
C CYS A 20 37.41 19.59 17.90
N ASP A 21 37.62 19.44 16.59
CA ASP A 21 38.91 19.23 15.91
C ASP A 21 39.30 17.81 15.49
N SER A 22 38.89 17.44 14.27
CA SER A 22 39.82 17.32 13.13
C SER A 22 39.03 17.36 11.83
N ASN A 23 39.24 18.42 11.06
CA ASN A 23 38.68 18.67 9.74
C ASN A 23 39.26 17.69 8.71
N GLU A 24 38.65 16.52 8.58
CA GLU A 24 38.36 15.97 7.26
C GLU A 24 36.87 16.20 7.03
N ALA A 25 36.53 17.27 6.33
CA ALA A 25 35.29 17.28 5.58
C ALA A 25 35.41 16.16 4.55
N ALA A 26 35.02 14.95 4.95
CA ALA A 26 34.48 14.01 3.99
C ALA A 26 33.39 14.80 3.26
N THR A 27 33.68 15.20 2.04
CA THR A 27 32.64 15.62 1.12
C THR A 27 31.78 14.38 0.94
N THR A 28 30.77 14.20 1.80
CA THR A 28 29.63 13.37 1.44
C THR A 28 29.10 14.00 0.17
N SER A 29 29.36 13.36 -0.98
CA SER A 29 28.60 13.63 -2.19
C SER A 29 27.14 13.49 -1.77
N GLY A 30 26.41 14.61 -1.73
CA GLY A 30 24.98 14.54 -1.56
C GLY A 30 24.41 13.75 -2.73
N PHE A 31 23.34 12.99 -2.50
CA PHE A 31 22.63 12.33 -3.59
C PHE A 31 22.23 13.36 -4.66
N ASP A 32 22.75 13.19 -5.87
CA ASP A 32 22.62 14.12 -7.00
C ASP A 32 22.14 13.45 -8.30
N ASP A 33 21.68 12.19 -8.22
CA ASP A 33 21.20 11.44 -9.36
C ASP A 33 19.69 11.66 -9.59
N ALA A 34 19.36 12.63 -10.44
CA ALA A 34 17.99 12.92 -10.83
C ALA A 34 17.32 11.76 -11.60
N GLN A 35 18.12 10.92 -12.27
CA GLN A 35 17.59 9.83 -13.09
C GLN A 35 17.02 8.72 -12.20
N VAL A 36 17.62 8.44 -11.04
CA VAL A 36 17.07 7.50 -10.04
C VAL A 36 15.67 7.92 -9.60
N VAL A 37 15.44 9.21 -9.35
CA VAL A 37 14.13 9.73 -8.92
C VAL A 37 13.10 9.62 -10.05
N ALA A 38 13.49 9.96 -11.27
CA ALA A 38 12.64 9.85 -12.45
C ALA A 38 12.26 8.38 -12.75
N ASP A 39 13.25 7.50 -12.77
CA ASP A 39 13.06 6.08 -13.08
C ASP A 39 12.26 5.38 -11.96
N PHE A 40 12.41 5.77 -10.71
CA PHE A 40 11.56 5.24 -9.63
C PHE A 40 10.08 5.58 -9.86
N ALA A 41 9.77 6.83 -10.22
CA ALA A 41 8.39 7.21 -10.54
C ALA A 41 7.87 6.47 -11.80
N ASP A 42 8.67 6.44 -12.87
CA ASP A 42 8.25 5.98 -14.20
C ASP A 42 8.26 4.47 -14.37
N HIS A 43 9.12 3.78 -13.65
CA HIS A 43 9.38 2.34 -13.83
C HIS A 43 8.99 1.51 -12.60
N VAL A 44 8.71 2.13 -11.46
CA VAL A 44 8.24 1.42 -10.26
C VAL A 44 6.86 1.90 -9.82
N ILE A 45 6.71 3.16 -9.44
CA ILE A 45 5.46 3.67 -8.83
C ILE A 45 4.29 3.58 -9.83
N ILE A 46 4.38 4.27 -10.97
CA ILE A 46 3.28 4.38 -11.94
C ILE A 46 2.86 2.99 -12.46
N PRO A 47 3.77 2.10 -12.90
CA PRO A 47 3.36 0.78 -13.38
C PRO A 47 2.74 -0.10 -12.28
N THR A 48 3.15 0.07 -11.02
CA THR A 48 2.57 -0.68 -9.91
C THR A 48 1.13 -0.25 -9.64
N TYR A 49 0.85 1.07 -9.61
CA TYR A 49 -0.53 1.55 -9.47
C TYR A 49 -1.39 1.31 -10.71
N ALA A 50 -0.80 1.30 -11.91
CA ALA A 50 -1.50 0.90 -13.13
C ALA A 50 -1.96 -0.58 -13.06
N ALA A 51 -1.07 -1.47 -12.59
CA ALA A 51 -1.39 -2.87 -12.39
C ALA A 51 -2.45 -3.07 -11.30
N LEU A 52 -2.41 -2.28 -10.21
CA LEU A 52 -3.46 -2.30 -9.19
C LEU A 52 -4.82 -1.91 -9.77
N ALA A 53 -4.90 -0.80 -10.53
CA ALA A 53 -6.14 -0.37 -11.17
C ALA A 53 -6.68 -1.41 -12.16
N GLU A 54 -5.82 -2.00 -13.01
CA GLU A 54 -6.23 -3.07 -13.94
C GLU A 54 -6.79 -4.31 -13.21
N ARG A 55 -6.13 -4.72 -12.13
CA ARG A 55 -6.57 -5.88 -11.34
C ARG A 55 -7.82 -5.58 -10.52
N ALA A 56 -8.03 -4.34 -10.09
CA ALA A 56 -9.27 -3.88 -9.48
C ALA A 56 -10.44 -3.94 -10.47
N THR A 57 -10.27 -3.52 -11.72
CA THR A 57 -11.27 -3.71 -12.79
C THR A 57 -11.55 -5.19 -13.02
N THR A 58 -10.52 -6.04 -13.03
CA THR A 58 -10.70 -7.50 -13.18
C THR A 58 -11.51 -8.09 -12.02
N LEU A 59 -11.22 -7.67 -10.78
CA LEU A 59 -11.98 -8.06 -9.60
C LEU A 59 -13.43 -7.58 -9.69
N ARG A 60 -13.68 -6.34 -10.11
CA ARG A 60 -15.03 -5.80 -10.32
C ARG A 60 -15.83 -6.67 -11.29
N VAL A 61 -15.24 -7.01 -12.43
CA VAL A 61 -15.86 -7.86 -13.46
C VAL A 61 -16.19 -9.25 -12.91
N ALA A 62 -15.28 -9.86 -12.15
CA ALA A 62 -15.52 -11.17 -11.53
C ALA A 62 -16.66 -11.12 -10.50
N VAL A 63 -16.70 -10.08 -9.68
CA VAL A 63 -17.78 -9.81 -8.72
C VAL A 63 -19.12 -9.59 -9.42
N ASP A 64 -19.16 -8.83 -10.51
CA ASP A 64 -20.39 -8.64 -11.29
C ASP A 64 -20.91 -9.93 -11.89
N ALA A 65 -20.00 -10.76 -12.42
CA ALA A 65 -20.37 -12.07 -12.94
C ALA A 65 -20.92 -12.98 -11.83
N LEU A 66 -20.30 -12.97 -10.65
CA LEU A 66 -20.79 -13.70 -9.47
C LEU A 66 -22.18 -13.22 -9.03
N ALA A 67 -22.39 -11.90 -8.97
CA ALA A 67 -23.67 -11.33 -8.54
C ALA A 67 -24.81 -11.61 -9.55
N ALA A 68 -24.51 -11.64 -10.85
CA ALA A 68 -25.49 -11.90 -11.89
C ALA A 68 -25.94 -13.37 -11.96
N ASP A 69 -25.03 -14.31 -11.71
CA ASP A 69 -25.29 -15.76 -11.76
C ASP A 69 -24.40 -16.50 -10.75
N PRO A 70 -24.83 -16.58 -9.47
CA PRO A 70 -24.01 -17.13 -8.41
C PRO A 70 -23.71 -18.61 -8.62
N THR A 71 -22.43 -18.95 -8.78
CA THR A 71 -21.93 -20.33 -8.82
C THR A 71 -20.60 -20.43 -8.10
N GLU A 72 -20.22 -21.63 -7.62
CA GLU A 72 -18.91 -21.86 -7.00
C GLU A 72 -17.74 -21.48 -7.92
N ALA A 73 -17.86 -21.75 -9.22
CA ALA A 73 -16.82 -21.37 -10.18
C ALA A 73 -16.63 -19.85 -10.28
N ARG A 74 -17.72 -19.07 -10.19
CA ARG A 74 -17.63 -17.60 -10.18
C ARG A 74 -17.20 -17.04 -8.84
N LEU A 75 -17.52 -17.71 -7.73
CA LEU A 75 -16.99 -17.35 -6.42
C LEU A 75 -15.48 -17.52 -6.39
N GLY A 76 -14.97 -18.68 -6.85
CA GLY A 76 -13.54 -18.92 -7.01
C GLY A 76 -12.86 -17.89 -7.91
N ALA A 77 -13.46 -17.54 -9.05
CA ALA A 77 -12.92 -16.51 -9.93
C ALA A 77 -12.82 -15.12 -9.26
N ALA A 78 -13.79 -14.75 -8.41
CA ALA A 78 -13.74 -13.50 -7.67
C ALA A 78 -12.70 -13.53 -6.53
N GLN A 79 -12.55 -14.68 -5.85
CA GLN A 79 -11.50 -14.92 -4.85
C GLN A 79 -10.10 -14.82 -5.48
N ASP A 80 -9.88 -15.47 -6.62
CA ASP A 80 -8.60 -15.42 -7.35
C ASP A 80 -8.29 -13.98 -7.82
N ALA A 81 -9.30 -13.26 -8.30
CA ALA A 81 -9.14 -11.87 -8.71
C ALA A 81 -8.81 -10.93 -7.53
N TRP A 82 -9.34 -11.22 -6.33
CA TRP A 82 -9.00 -10.48 -5.11
C TRP A 82 -7.52 -10.69 -4.75
N VAL A 83 -7.05 -11.94 -4.73
CA VAL A 83 -5.63 -12.27 -4.48
C VAL A 83 -4.72 -11.60 -5.51
N ALA A 84 -5.13 -11.63 -6.78
CA ALA A 84 -4.38 -10.96 -7.84
C ALA A 84 -4.29 -9.43 -7.59
N ALA A 85 -5.39 -8.77 -7.21
CA ALA A 85 -5.40 -7.34 -6.93
C ALA A 85 -4.62 -6.96 -5.67
N ARG A 86 -4.48 -7.87 -4.70
CA ARG A 86 -3.71 -7.64 -3.46
C ARG A 86 -2.22 -7.45 -3.72
N MET A 87 -1.64 -8.27 -4.60
CA MET A 87 -0.20 -8.26 -4.91
C MET A 87 0.38 -6.89 -5.29
N PRO A 88 -0.15 -6.12 -6.27
CA PRO A 88 0.42 -4.81 -6.60
C PRO A 88 0.24 -3.78 -5.49
N TRP A 89 -0.78 -3.91 -4.64
CA TRP A 89 -0.95 -3.03 -3.48
C TRP A 89 0.13 -3.31 -2.43
N GLU A 90 0.32 -4.57 -2.02
CA GLU A 90 1.37 -4.95 -1.07
C GLU A 90 2.77 -4.65 -1.61
N GLN A 91 2.98 -4.80 -2.93
CA GLN A 91 4.21 -4.39 -3.61
C GLN A 91 4.36 -2.87 -3.78
N SER A 92 3.42 -2.06 -3.27
CA SER A 92 3.48 -0.60 -3.23
C SER A 92 3.76 0.01 -1.86
N GLU A 93 3.76 -0.79 -0.79
CA GLU A 93 3.83 -0.27 0.57
C GLU A 93 5.17 0.40 0.94
N ALA A 94 6.24 0.20 0.17
CA ALA A 94 7.47 0.97 0.33
C ALA A 94 7.36 2.43 -0.20
N PHE A 95 6.22 2.82 -0.78
CA PHE A 95 6.00 4.14 -1.37
C PHE A 95 4.55 4.66 -1.21
N LEU A 96 4.00 4.55 0.01
CA LEU A 96 2.71 5.12 0.42
C LEU A 96 2.74 6.64 0.68
N PHE A 97 3.75 7.35 0.18
CA PHE A 97 3.85 8.80 0.31
C PHE A 97 3.08 9.53 -0.78
N GLY A 98 3.08 10.86 -0.70
CA GLY A 98 2.47 11.72 -1.72
C GLY A 98 0.95 11.57 -1.74
N PRO A 99 0.32 11.25 -2.89
CA PRO A 99 -1.13 11.16 -2.98
C PRO A 99 -1.73 10.07 -2.09
N VAL A 100 -0.99 8.99 -1.82
CA VAL A 100 -1.50 7.89 -0.98
C VAL A 100 -1.83 8.41 0.42
N ASP A 101 -0.89 9.08 1.07
CA ASP A 101 -1.08 9.73 2.37
C ASP A 101 -2.03 10.95 2.27
N ALA A 102 -1.76 11.88 1.35
CA ALA A 102 -2.46 13.16 1.28
C ALA A 102 -3.97 13.04 0.95
N GLU A 103 -4.36 12.04 0.17
CA GLU A 103 -5.75 11.80 -0.22
C GLU A 103 -6.43 10.68 0.59
N GLY A 104 -5.68 10.06 1.50
CA GLY A 104 -6.16 8.95 2.33
C GLY A 104 -6.51 7.70 1.54
N PHE A 105 -5.74 7.38 0.50
CA PHE A 105 -5.97 6.18 -0.31
C PHE A 105 -5.67 4.90 0.47
N ASP A 106 -4.60 4.89 1.26
CA ASP A 106 -4.24 3.76 2.11
C ASP A 106 -5.40 3.32 3.02
N PRO A 107 -5.90 4.16 3.96
CA PRO A 107 -7.02 3.74 4.80
C PRO A 107 -8.26 3.39 3.96
N ALA A 108 -8.53 4.11 2.86
CA ALA A 108 -9.70 3.82 2.03
C ALA A 108 -9.63 2.46 1.31
N LEU A 109 -8.44 1.99 0.97
CA LEU A 109 -8.19 0.71 0.31
C LEU A 109 -7.98 -0.41 1.33
N ASP A 110 -7.33 -0.15 2.46
CA ASP A 110 -6.71 -1.22 3.24
C ASP A 110 -6.78 -1.11 4.76
N THR A 111 -7.84 -0.50 5.28
CA THR A 111 -8.00 -0.46 6.75
C THR A 111 -8.17 -1.86 7.35
N TRP A 112 -7.27 -2.19 8.29
CA TRP A 112 -7.35 -3.33 9.20
C TRP A 112 -7.20 -2.87 10.67
N PRO A 113 -7.89 -3.48 11.66
CA PRO A 113 -8.89 -4.54 11.54
C PRO A 113 -10.26 -4.05 11.08
N LEU A 114 -11.04 -4.98 10.52
CA LEU A 114 -12.45 -4.73 10.22
C LEU A 114 -13.27 -4.54 11.50
N ASN A 115 -14.29 -3.67 11.41
CA ASN A 115 -15.35 -3.64 12.42
C ASN A 115 -16.48 -4.59 12.01
N LYS A 116 -16.40 -5.84 12.47
CA LYS A 116 -17.41 -6.86 12.15
C LYS A 116 -18.82 -6.47 12.59
N THR A 117 -18.96 -5.76 13.71
CA THR A 117 -20.29 -5.31 14.17
C THR A 117 -20.92 -4.35 13.17
N ASP A 118 -20.13 -3.42 12.62
CA ASP A 118 -20.65 -2.46 11.64
C ASP A 118 -20.89 -3.12 10.28
N LEU A 119 -20.05 -4.07 9.86
CA LEU A 119 -20.29 -4.90 8.67
C LEU A 119 -21.58 -5.70 8.77
N ASP A 120 -21.79 -6.37 9.91
CA ASP A 120 -23.02 -7.13 10.18
C ASP A 120 -24.24 -6.19 10.20
N ALA A 121 -24.08 -4.94 10.67
CA ALA A 121 -25.14 -3.94 10.64
C ALA A 121 -25.54 -3.51 9.22
N VAL A 122 -24.57 -3.38 8.29
CA VAL A 122 -24.86 -3.12 6.86
C VAL A 122 -25.65 -4.28 6.25
N LEU A 123 -25.23 -5.52 6.54
CA LEU A 123 -25.90 -6.72 6.05
C LEU A 123 -27.30 -6.89 6.65
N ALA A 124 -27.52 -6.46 7.89
CA ALA A 124 -28.83 -6.53 8.55
C ALA A 124 -29.76 -5.35 8.24
N SER A 125 -29.26 -4.25 7.67
CA SER A 125 -30.07 -3.05 7.40
C SER A 125 -30.98 -3.23 6.19
N SER A 126 -32.02 -2.39 6.11
CA SER A 126 -32.93 -2.32 4.96
C SER A 126 -32.57 -1.21 3.97
N ASP A 127 -31.46 -0.49 4.19
CA ASP A 127 -31.04 0.62 3.33
C ASP A 127 -30.64 0.11 1.94
N THR A 128 -30.90 0.86 0.89
CA THR A 128 -30.37 0.52 -0.44
C THR A 128 -28.85 0.59 -0.42
N ILE A 129 -28.16 -0.51 -0.72
CA ILE A 129 -26.70 -0.51 -0.89
C ILE A 129 -26.39 -0.22 -2.36
N ASP A 130 -25.95 1.00 -2.61
CA ASP A 130 -25.44 1.46 -3.90
C ASP A 130 -24.08 2.17 -3.73
N SER A 131 -23.53 2.71 -4.82
CA SER A 131 -22.26 3.43 -4.79
C SER A 131 -22.30 4.63 -3.83
N ALA A 132 -23.42 5.36 -3.74
CA ALA A 132 -23.53 6.51 -2.85
C ALA A 132 -23.55 6.08 -1.37
N TYR A 133 -24.18 4.94 -1.07
CA TYR A 133 -24.14 4.34 0.26
C TYR A 133 -22.71 3.98 0.66
N VAL A 134 -22.01 3.19 -0.17
CA VAL A 134 -20.66 2.69 0.16
C VAL A 134 -19.62 3.81 0.23
N LYS A 135 -19.71 4.85 -0.62
CA LYS A 135 -18.83 6.03 -0.54
C LYS A 135 -18.87 6.70 0.84
N ASN A 136 -20.02 6.67 1.50
CA ASN A 136 -20.22 7.26 2.83
C ASN A 136 -19.93 6.29 3.99
N LEU A 137 -19.60 5.01 3.73
CA LEU A 137 -19.17 4.09 4.76
C LEU A 137 -17.76 4.45 5.25
N PRO A 138 -17.46 4.21 6.54
CA PRO A 138 -16.11 4.35 7.06
C PRO A 138 -15.17 3.33 6.41
N PRO A 139 -13.85 3.60 6.41
CA PRO A 139 -12.83 2.71 5.84
C PRO A 139 -12.89 1.25 6.30
N THR A 140 -13.21 1.00 7.56
CA THR A 140 -13.37 -0.36 8.16
C THR A 140 -14.54 -1.17 7.58
N GLN A 141 -15.32 -0.59 6.66
CA GLN A 141 -16.49 -1.19 6.01
C GLN A 141 -16.40 -1.14 4.48
N LYS A 142 -15.21 -0.88 3.94
CA LYS A 142 -14.91 -0.97 2.51
C LYS A 142 -13.46 -1.44 2.32
N GLY A 143 -12.93 -1.34 1.11
CA GLY A 143 -11.56 -1.76 0.81
C GLY A 143 -11.36 -3.28 0.73
N PHE A 144 -10.10 -3.69 0.65
CA PHE A 144 -9.65 -5.06 0.47
C PHE A 144 -10.24 -6.00 1.50
N HIS A 145 -10.11 -5.71 2.79
CA HIS A 145 -10.55 -6.64 3.84
C HIS A 145 -12.07 -6.79 3.91
N THR A 146 -12.83 -5.77 3.52
CA THR A 146 -14.29 -5.93 3.39
C THR A 146 -14.64 -6.84 2.22
N LEU A 147 -13.99 -6.66 1.06
CA LEU A 147 -14.12 -7.58 -0.08
C LEU A 147 -13.71 -9.00 0.31
N GLU A 148 -12.60 -9.13 1.04
CA GLU A 148 -12.06 -10.40 1.55
C GLU A 148 -13.08 -11.10 2.46
N TYR A 149 -13.61 -10.40 3.46
CA TYR A 149 -14.62 -10.95 4.36
C TYR A 149 -15.88 -11.41 3.61
N LEU A 150 -16.33 -10.65 2.62
CA LEU A 150 -17.50 -10.97 1.80
C LEU A 150 -17.25 -12.13 0.83
N LEU A 151 -16.02 -12.34 0.36
CA LEU A 151 -15.66 -13.40 -0.59
C LEU A 151 -15.22 -14.70 0.07
N PHE A 152 -14.48 -14.63 1.18
CA PHE A 152 -13.86 -15.79 1.83
C PHE A 152 -14.57 -16.19 3.13
N GLY A 153 -15.28 -15.24 3.76
CA GLY A 153 -16.02 -15.49 5.01
C GLY A 153 -15.11 -15.72 6.21
N THR A 154 -15.73 -15.90 7.38
CA THR A 154 -14.97 -16.19 8.60
C THR A 154 -14.35 -17.58 8.51
N GLY A 155 -13.02 -17.65 8.40
CA GLY A 155 -12.27 -18.91 8.30
C GLY A 155 -12.06 -19.42 6.87
N GLY A 156 -12.32 -18.61 5.84
CA GLY A 156 -11.92 -18.89 4.45
C GLY A 156 -12.75 -19.93 3.70
N GLY A 157 -13.83 -20.43 4.30
CA GLY A 157 -14.65 -21.53 3.75
C GLY A 157 -15.96 -21.10 3.10
N ARG A 158 -16.12 -19.82 2.74
CA ARG A 158 -17.39 -19.33 2.15
C ARG A 158 -17.72 -20.08 0.86
N VAL A 159 -18.97 -20.52 0.77
CA VAL A 159 -19.56 -21.15 -0.42
C VAL A 159 -20.63 -20.26 -1.03
N VAL A 160 -21.03 -20.54 -2.27
CA VAL A 160 -22.04 -19.71 -2.96
C VAL A 160 -23.39 -19.72 -2.24
N ALA A 161 -23.71 -20.80 -1.52
CA ALA A 161 -24.95 -20.91 -0.74
C ALA A 161 -25.01 -19.91 0.44
N ASP A 162 -23.87 -19.35 0.86
CA ASP A 162 -23.79 -18.32 1.90
C ASP A 162 -24.05 -16.90 1.35
N LEU A 163 -24.12 -16.74 0.03
CA LEU A 163 -24.28 -15.45 -0.65
C LEU A 163 -25.75 -15.21 -1.00
N ASP A 164 -26.40 -14.38 -0.21
CA ASP A 164 -27.72 -13.85 -0.50
C ASP A 164 -27.68 -12.58 -1.36
N ALA A 165 -28.84 -12.11 -1.81
CA ALA A 165 -28.93 -10.90 -2.61
C ALA A 165 -28.35 -9.65 -1.90
N ARG A 166 -28.36 -9.63 -0.56
CA ARG A 166 -27.89 -8.50 0.24
C ARG A 166 -26.37 -8.42 0.28
N SER A 167 -25.71 -9.53 0.57
CA SER A 167 -24.25 -9.66 0.56
C SER A 167 -23.68 -9.46 -0.84
N LEU A 168 -24.35 -9.95 -1.89
CA LEU A 168 -23.95 -9.70 -3.29
C LEU A 168 -24.07 -8.23 -3.68
N ALA A 169 -25.13 -7.53 -3.25
CA ALA A 169 -25.26 -6.09 -3.47
C ALA A 169 -24.15 -5.30 -2.76
N TYR A 170 -23.81 -5.70 -1.53
CA TYR A 170 -22.70 -5.07 -0.79
C TYR A 170 -21.35 -5.32 -1.45
N LEU A 171 -21.07 -6.57 -1.81
CA LEU A 171 -19.85 -6.96 -2.50
C LEU A 171 -19.68 -6.19 -3.82
N GLY A 172 -20.74 -6.09 -4.64
CA GLY A 172 -20.72 -5.33 -5.89
C GLY A 172 -20.46 -3.84 -5.68
N ALA A 173 -21.10 -3.23 -4.69
CA ALA A 173 -20.93 -1.81 -4.40
C ALA A 173 -19.53 -1.48 -3.84
N VAL A 174 -18.97 -2.33 -2.98
CA VAL A 174 -17.58 -2.19 -2.49
C VAL A 174 -16.58 -2.41 -3.61
N ALA A 175 -16.80 -3.39 -4.49
CA ALA A 175 -15.90 -3.63 -5.63
C ALA A 175 -15.89 -2.44 -6.60
N GLY A 176 -17.04 -1.78 -6.80
CA GLY A 176 -17.12 -0.55 -7.61
C GLY A 176 -16.38 0.62 -6.98
N GLU A 177 -16.54 0.85 -5.68
CA GLU A 177 -15.78 1.89 -4.96
C GLU A 177 -14.28 1.60 -4.97
N PHE A 178 -13.88 0.33 -4.82
CA PHE A 178 -12.50 -0.11 -4.86
C PHE A 178 -11.85 0.15 -6.23
N GLU A 179 -12.56 -0.16 -7.32
CA GLU A 179 -12.12 0.20 -8.68
C GLU A 179 -11.99 1.73 -8.86
N ASP A 180 -12.99 2.51 -8.41
CA ASP A 180 -12.95 3.97 -8.48
C ASP A 180 -11.72 4.55 -7.73
N ILE A 181 -11.41 4.03 -6.54
CA ILE A 181 -10.29 4.52 -5.73
C ILE A 181 -8.95 4.16 -6.36
N THR A 182 -8.77 2.91 -6.82
CA THR A 182 -7.50 2.46 -7.43
C THR A 182 -7.21 3.18 -8.74
N ALA A 183 -8.23 3.45 -9.56
CA ALA A 183 -8.11 4.30 -10.75
C ALA A 183 -7.68 5.73 -10.38
N ARG A 184 -8.32 6.34 -9.36
CA ARG A 184 -7.95 7.68 -8.88
C ARG A 184 -6.53 7.75 -8.33
N LEU A 185 -6.05 6.70 -7.66
CA LEU A 185 -4.68 6.63 -7.17
C LEU A 185 -3.67 6.62 -8.33
N HIS A 186 -3.92 5.81 -9.37
CA HIS A 186 -3.10 5.83 -10.58
C HIS A 186 -3.14 7.22 -11.25
N ASP A 187 -4.33 7.78 -11.45
CA ASP A 187 -4.51 9.10 -12.06
C ASP A 187 -3.81 10.21 -11.26
N ALA A 188 -3.78 10.12 -9.92
CA ALA A 188 -3.07 11.09 -9.09
C ALA A 188 -1.58 11.19 -9.41
N TRP A 189 -0.97 10.09 -9.88
CA TRP A 189 0.42 10.05 -10.32
C TRP A 189 0.60 10.42 -11.80
N THR A 190 -0.37 10.17 -12.69
CA THR A 190 -0.20 10.35 -14.15
C THR A 190 -0.84 11.62 -14.71
N ASP A 191 -2.09 11.89 -14.35
CA ASP A 191 -2.91 12.97 -14.94
C ASP A 191 -3.22 14.08 -13.93
N GLY A 192 -3.20 13.74 -12.64
CA GLY A 192 -3.63 14.58 -11.53
C GLY A 192 -5.10 14.41 -11.17
N ILE A 193 -5.45 14.78 -9.94
CA ILE A 193 -6.81 14.70 -9.38
C ILE A 193 -7.14 15.97 -8.60
N GLY A 194 -8.43 16.24 -8.37
CA GLY A 194 -8.86 17.36 -7.53
C GLY A 194 -8.47 18.75 -8.04
N GLY A 195 -8.10 18.87 -9.33
CA GLY A 195 -7.58 20.10 -9.94
C GLY A 195 -6.07 20.31 -9.75
N ALA A 196 -5.38 19.40 -9.06
CA ALA A 196 -3.92 19.32 -9.08
C ALA A 196 -3.44 18.60 -10.35
N GLY A 197 -2.22 18.93 -10.80
CA GLY A 197 -1.52 18.17 -11.83
C GLY A 197 -0.94 16.85 -11.28
N PRO A 198 -0.25 16.07 -12.11
CA PRO A 198 0.28 14.77 -11.71
C PRO A 198 1.35 14.88 -10.64
N TYR A 199 1.27 14.04 -9.61
CA TYR A 199 2.26 14.01 -8.54
C TYR A 199 3.64 13.56 -9.01
N ARG A 200 3.71 12.78 -10.10
CA ARG A 200 4.97 12.50 -10.80
C ARG A 200 5.78 13.77 -11.04
N ASP A 201 5.17 14.86 -11.52
CA ASP A 201 5.88 16.10 -11.80
C ASP A 201 6.41 16.77 -10.53
N VAL A 202 5.70 16.66 -9.41
CA VAL A 202 6.16 17.12 -8.09
C VAL A 202 7.39 16.34 -7.64
N PHE A 203 7.39 15.02 -7.84
CA PHE A 203 8.47 14.14 -7.41
C PHE A 203 9.72 14.28 -8.28
N VAL A 204 9.58 14.21 -9.61
CA VAL A 204 10.75 14.22 -10.53
C VAL A 204 11.38 15.60 -10.71
N THR A 205 10.73 16.67 -10.26
CA THR A 205 11.31 18.02 -10.22
C THR A 205 11.96 18.35 -8.87
N ALA A 206 12.26 17.33 -8.06
CA ALA A 206 13.05 17.45 -6.83
C ALA A 206 14.36 18.23 -7.07
N GLY A 207 14.61 19.25 -6.24
CA GLY A 207 15.76 20.16 -6.42
C GLY A 207 15.68 21.11 -7.62
N ALA A 208 14.63 21.01 -8.44
CA ALA A 208 14.43 21.76 -9.68
C ALA A 208 13.04 22.41 -9.75
N GLY A 209 12.53 22.89 -8.61
CA GLY A 209 11.26 23.63 -8.53
C GLY A 209 10.15 22.94 -7.71
N SER A 210 10.36 21.69 -7.29
CA SER A 210 9.46 21.03 -6.35
C SER A 210 9.47 21.70 -4.97
N ALA A 211 8.28 22.10 -4.49
CA ALA A 211 8.12 22.62 -3.13
C ALA A 211 8.15 21.50 -2.08
N ALA A 212 7.68 20.30 -2.44
CA ALA A 212 7.68 19.13 -1.55
C ALA A 212 9.09 18.55 -1.37
N TYR A 213 9.90 18.58 -2.45
CA TYR A 213 11.25 18.04 -2.46
C TYR A 213 12.27 19.12 -2.84
N PRO A 214 12.78 19.91 -1.87
CA PRO A 214 13.72 21.00 -2.14
C PRO A 214 15.08 20.56 -2.71
N SER A 215 15.38 19.26 -2.69
CA SER A 215 16.62 18.68 -3.25
C SER A 215 16.38 17.24 -3.72
N LEU A 216 17.26 16.72 -4.57
CA LEU A 216 17.24 15.30 -4.96
C LEU A 216 17.43 14.38 -3.75
N ALA A 217 18.29 14.77 -2.80
CA ALA A 217 18.47 14.05 -1.55
C ALA A 217 17.18 13.93 -0.73
N ALA A 218 16.32 14.95 -0.74
CA ALA A 218 15.02 14.87 -0.07
C ALA A 218 14.10 13.83 -0.72
N ALA A 219 14.05 13.76 -2.06
CA ALA A 219 13.29 12.73 -2.76
C ALA A 219 13.87 11.32 -2.53
N ALA A 220 15.19 11.16 -2.56
CA ALA A 220 15.82 9.88 -2.24
C ALA A 220 15.58 9.44 -0.78
N GLN A 221 15.58 10.39 0.16
CA GLN A 221 15.23 10.13 1.57
C GLN A 221 13.79 9.64 1.71
N GLU A 222 12.84 10.17 0.93
CA GLU A 222 11.46 9.68 0.91
C GLU A 222 11.38 8.20 0.53
N ILE A 223 12.11 7.79 -0.52
CA ILE A 223 12.17 6.38 -0.97
C ILE A 223 12.75 5.50 0.14
N VAL A 224 13.88 5.89 0.72
CA VAL A 224 14.56 5.12 1.78
C VAL A 224 13.72 5.07 3.06
N ALA A 225 13.00 6.15 3.38
CA ALA A 225 12.09 6.20 4.51
C ALA A 225 10.91 5.25 4.32
N GLY A 226 10.28 5.23 3.14
CA GLY A 226 9.21 4.28 2.82
C GLY A 226 9.69 2.82 2.88
N MET A 227 10.86 2.52 2.30
CA MET A 227 11.48 1.19 2.41
C MET A 227 11.69 0.76 3.87
N SER A 228 12.20 1.68 4.71
CA SER A 228 12.48 1.39 6.12
C SER A 228 11.20 1.26 6.93
N GLY A 229 10.19 2.08 6.63
CA GLY A 229 8.87 2.08 7.27
C GLY A 229 8.18 0.73 7.09
N ILE A 230 8.10 0.23 5.86
CA ILE A 230 7.44 -1.07 5.63
C ILE A 230 8.24 -2.25 6.20
N CYS A 231 9.58 -2.18 6.24
CA CYS A 231 10.38 -3.18 6.95
C CYS A 231 10.03 -3.24 8.45
N ASP A 232 9.88 -2.08 9.08
CA ASP A 232 9.51 -1.95 10.50
C ASP A 232 8.09 -2.44 10.74
N GLU A 233 7.13 -2.02 9.90
CA GLU A 233 5.73 -2.38 10.00
C GLU A 233 5.49 -3.90 9.83
N VAL A 234 6.14 -4.53 8.84
CA VAL A 234 6.05 -5.99 8.67
C VAL A 234 6.57 -6.71 9.91
N ALA A 235 7.75 -6.31 10.42
CA ALA A 235 8.39 -6.99 11.54
C ALA A 235 7.65 -6.76 12.87
N ASN A 236 7.39 -5.50 13.20
CA ASN A 236 6.94 -5.07 14.51
C ASN A 236 5.42 -4.85 14.63
N GLY A 237 4.71 -4.75 13.51
CA GLY A 237 3.25 -4.67 13.46
C GLY A 237 2.66 -5.98 12.95
N LYS A 238 2.71 -6.19 11.63
CA LYS A 238 1.97 -7.28 10.94
C LYS A 238 2.32 -8.68 11.47
N ILE A 239 3.58 -8.93 11.84
CA ILE A 239 4.03 -10.22 12.40
C ILE A 239 4.03 -10.22 13.95
N ALA A 240 4.66 -9.22 14.57
CA ALA A 240 4.86 -9.24 16.01
C ALA A 240 3.55 -9.07 16.81
N ASP A 241 2.63 -8.19 16.39
CA ASP A 241 1.41 -7.93 17.17
C ASP A 241 0.52 -9.18 17.32
N PRO A 242 0.18 -9.94 16.26
CA PRO A 242 -0.56 -11.19 16.41
C PRO A 242 0.20 -12.24 17.20
N TYR A 243 1.53 -12.33 17.02
CA TYR A 243 2.37 -13.31 17.69
C TYR A 243 2.49 -13.03 19.19
N ASP A 244 2.89 -11.82 19.59
CA ASP A 244 3.06 -11.44 20.99
C ASP A 244 1.72 -11.37 21.72
N GLY A 245 0.67 -10.91 21.03
CA GLY A 245 -0.71 -10.92 21.53
C GLY A 245 -1.31 -12.32 21.67
N GLN A 246 -0.71 -13.33 21.02
CA GLN A 246 -1.27 -14.69 20.90
C GLN A 246 -2.71 -14.67 20.38
N ASP A 247 -2.99 -13.72 19.47
CA ASP A 247 -4.33 -13.45 18.95
C ASP A 247 -4.33 -13.44 17.43
N ALA A 248 -4.69 -14.59 16.84
CA ALA A 248 -4.87 -14.74 15.40
C ALA A 248 -5.99 -13.84 14.84
N GLN A 249 -6.79 -13.17 15.68
CA GLN A 249 -7.75 -12.20 15.17
C GLN A 249 -7.10 -10.91 14.67
N LEU A 250 -5.88 -10.61 15.11
CA LEU A 250 -5.10 -9.45 14.70
C LEU A 250 -4.40 -9.65 13.36
N GLU A 251 -4.25 -10.90 12.90
CA GLU A 251 -3.61 -11.24 11.63
C GLU A 251 -4.40 -10.66 10.45
N GLU A 252 -3.76 -9.75 9.73
CA GLU A 252 -4.25 -9.17 8.47
C GLU A 252 -4.35 -10.23 7.37
N SER A 253 -5.38 -10.17 6.52
CA SER A 253 -5.65 -11.16 5.46
C SER A 253 -5.89 -12.61 5.91
N ARG A 254 -6.28 -12.80 7.17
CA ARG A 254 -6.61 -14.11 7.75
C ARG A 254 -7.84 -14.80 7.14
N PHE A 255 -8.71 -14.08 6.45
CA PHE A 255 -9.91 -14.69 5.87
C PHE A 255 -9.57 -15.45 4.59
N SER A 256 -8.63 -14.94 3.82
CA SER A 256 -8.10 -15.54 2.59
C SER A 256 -6.84 -16.40 2.81
N ASN A 257 -6.26 -16.34 4.01
CA ASN A 257 -4.97 -16.97 4.33
C ASN A 257 -3.85 -16.43 3.40
N ASN A 258 -3.85 -15.10 3.17
CA ASN A 258 -2.90 -14.42 2.29
C ASN A 258 -1.75 -13.70 3.04
N SER A 259 -1.77 -13.67 4.37
CA SER A 259 -0.87 -12.87 5.22
C SER A 259 0.62 -13.09 4.91
N LEU A 260 1.06 -14.34 4.70
CA LEU A 260 2.45 -14.62 4.34
C LEU A 260 2.81 -14.06 2.96
N ALA A 261 1.89 -14.10 2.00
CA ALA A 261 2.11 -13.53 0.68
C ALA A 261 2.19 -12.00 0.75
N ASP A 262 1.35 -11.38 1.58
CA ASP A 262 1.38 -9.93 1.87
C ASP A 262 2.75 -9.52 2.42
N PHE A 263 3.24 -10.18 3.47
CA PHE A 263 4.55 -9.86 4.06
C PHE A 263 5.69 -10.03 3.04
N GLN A 264 5.64 -11.07 2.20
CA GLN A 264 6.61 -11.25 1.14
C GLN A 264 6.52 -10.17 0.06
N ASP A 265 5.31 -9.76 -0.31
CA ASP A 265 5.07 -8.71 -1.30
C ASP A 265 5.47 -7.32 -0.77
N ASN A 266 5.30 -7.05 0.53
CA ASN A 266 5.84 -5.86 1.18
C ASN A 266 7.37 -5.79 1.06
N ILE A 267 8.09 -6.90 1.33
CA ILE A 267 9.55 -6.92 1.14
C ILE A 267 9.93 -6.91 -0.36
N ARG A 268 9.10 -7.43 -1.25
CA ARG A 268 9.27 -7.22 -2.71
C ARG A 268 9.06 -5.74 -3.08
N SER A 269 8.21 -4.98 -2.38
CA SER A 269 8.12 -3.52 -2.55
C SER A 269 9.46 -2.85 -2.25
N VAL A 270 10.09 -3.21 -1.12
CA VAL A 270 11.43 -2.73 -0.74
C VAL A 270 12.46 -3.09 -1.81
N LYS A 271 12.43 -4.33 -2.30
CA LYS A 271 13.29 -4.79 -3.40
C LYS A 271 13.10 -3.95 -4.66
N ASN A 272 11.85 -3.74 -5.05
CA ASN A 272 11.48 -3.01 -6.25
C ASN A 272 11.94 -1.55 -6.18
N ALA A 273 11.74 -0.90 -5.03
CA ALA A 273 12.20 0.46 -4.77
C ALA A 273 13.73 0.58 -4.79
N TYR A 274 14.44 -0.36 -4.17
CA TYR A 274 15.90 -0.34 -4.16
C TYR A 274 16.52 -0.58 -5.53
N LEU A 275 15.96 -1.53 -6.29
CA LEU A 275 16.49 -1.94 -7.60
C LEU A 275 15.99 -1.09 -8.76
N GLY A 276 14.96 -0.26 -8.57
CA GLY A 276 14.35 0.54 -9.64
C GLY A 276 13.62 -0.33 -10.68
N THR A 277 13.00 -1.43 -10.24
CA THR A 277 12.30 -2.39 -11.11
C THR A 277 11.02 -2.89 -10.47
N THR A 278 10.05 -3.35 -11.26
CA THR A 278 8.80 -3.95 -10.76
C THR A 278 8.38 -5.10 -11.69
N PRO A 279 7.69 -6.16 -11.22
CA PRO A 279 7.19 -7.21 -12.12
C PRO A 279 6.11 -6.70 -13.10
N PHE A 280 5.59 -5.50 -12.91
CA PHE A 280 4.53 -4.90 -13.72
C PHE A 280 5.05 -4.07 -14.91
N SER A 281 6.36 -3.93 -15.06
CA SER A 281 6.98 -3.21 -16.17
C SER A 281 8.30 -3.85 -16.58
N ALA A 282 8.60 -3.80 -17.88
CA ALA A 282 9.93 -4.12 -18.38
C ALA A 282 10.90 -2.92 -18.29
N GLY A 283 10.42 -1.77 -17.80
CA GLY A 283 11.24 -0.58 -17.58
C GLY A 283 12.34 -0.86 -16.57
N THR A 284 13.56 -0.49 -16.94
CA THR A 284 14.74 -0.54 -16.07
C THR A 284 15.48 0.77 -16.24
N GLY A 285 16.10 1.26 -15.18
CA GLY A 285 16.78 2.55 -15.21
C GLY A 285 17.85 2.68 -14.13
N ALA A 286 18.23 3.91 -13.84
CA ALA A 286 19.03 4.24 -12.67
C ALA A 286 18.26 3.84 -11.40
N SER A 287 18.98 3.40 -10.37
CA SER A 287 18.39 2.94 -9.13
C SER A 287 19.23 3.30 -7.91
N LEU A 288 18.61 3.22 -6.73
CA LEU A 288 19.33 3.37 -5.46
C LEU A 288 20.44 2.32 -5.32
N SER A 289 20.21 1.08 -5.76
CA SER A 289 21.24 0.05 -5.81
C SER A 289 22.44 0.45 -6.69
N GLY A 290 22.19 1.00 -7.87
CA GLY A 290 23.26 1.49 -8.75
C GLY A 290 24.07 2.63 -8.13
N TRP A 291 23.39 3.58 -7.48
CA TRP A 291 24.03 4.69 -6.78
C TRP A 291 24.84 4.21 -5.57
N VAL A 292 24.23 3.41 -4.68
CA VAL A 292 24.90 2.85 -3.49
C VAL A 292 26.08 1.98 -3.89
N GLN A 293 25.99 1.20 -4.97
CA GLN A 293 27.13 0.41 -5.45
C GLN A 293 28.33 1.29 -5.86
N GLY A 294 28.08 2.47 -6.42
CA GLY A 294 29.13 3.43 -6.77
C GLY A 294 29.82 4.04 -5.55
N GLU A 295 29.09 4.24 -4.46
CA GLU A 295 29.58 4.84 -3.21
C GLU A 295 30.17 3.80 -2.24
N ASP A 296 29.47 2.68 -2.05
CA ASP A 296 29.84 1.55 -1.19
C ASP A 296 29.27 0.22 -1.74
N ALA A 297 30.07 -0.45 -2.59
CA ALA A 297 29.71 -1.73 -3.19
C ALA A 297 29.48 -2.87 -2.17
N ALA A 298 30.11 -2.81 -1.00
CA ALA A 298 29.91 -3.82 0.04
C ALA A 298 28.53 -3.64 0.71
N LEU A 299 28.12 -2.39 0.93
CA LEU A 299 26.80 -2.06 1.44
C LEU A 299 25.69 -2.46 0.45
N ASP A 300 25.81 -2.16 -0.85
CA ASP A 300 24.84 -2.61 -1.87
C ASP A 300 24.67 -4.14 -1.84
N THR A 301 25.79 -4.87 -1.83
CA THR A 301 25.79 -6.34 -1.76
C THR A 301 25.07 -6.83 -0.50
N GLN A 302 25.31 -6.19 0.65
CA GLN A 302 24.67 -6.54 1.90
C GLN A 302 23.16 -6.27 1.87
N ILE A 303 22.73 -5.09 1.43
CA ILE A 303 21.31 -4.72 1.34
C ILE A 303 20.55 -5.72 0.48
N ARG A 304 21.08 -6.03 -0.72
CA ARG A 304 20.44 -6.98 -1.64
C ARG A 304 20.32 -8.37 -1.05
N ALA A 305 21.38 -8.86 -0.39
CA ALA A 305 21.38 -10.16 0.26
C ALA A 305 20.37 -10.23 1.41
N GLN A 306 20.23 -9.16 2.20
CA GLN A 306 19.26 -9.08 3.29
C GLN A 306 17.82 -9.03 2.77
N ILE A 307 17.55 -8.25 1.73
CA ILE A 307 16.23 -8.22 1.07
C ILE A 307 15.87 -9.62 0.54
N ASP A 308 16.77 -10.28 -0.18
CA ASP A 308 16.51 -11.62 -0.72
C ASP A 308 16.31 -12.67 0.38
N ALA A 309 17.07 -12.58 1.48
CA ALA A 309 16.93 -13.48 2.62
C ALA A 309 15.61 -13.27 3.39
N SER A 310 15.10 -12.03 3.46
CA SER A 310 13.83 -11.73 4.11
C SER A 310 12.60 -12.21 3.31
N ILE A 311 12.72 -12.34 1.99
CA ILE A 311 11.63 -12.87 1.13
C ILE A 311 11.55 -14.40 1.18
N ALA A 312 12.70 -15.08 1.36
CA ALA A 312 12.86 -16.54 1.23
C ALA A 312 12.27 -17.32 2.41
#